data_AF-A0A366CVN4-F1
#
_entry.id   AF-A0A366CVN4-F1
#
_cell.length_a   1.000
_cell.length_b   1.000
_cell.length_c   1.000
_cell.angle_alpha   90.00
_cell.angle_beta   90.00
_cell.angle_gamma   90.00
#
_symmetry.space_group_name_H-M   'P 1'
#
loop_
_entity.id
_entity.type
_entity.pdbx_description
1 polymer ?
#
loop_
_entity_poly.entity_id
_entity_poly.type
_entity_poly.pdbx_seq_one_letter_code
_entity_poly.pdbx_strand_id
1 'polypeptide(L)' 'MMIVDLIDEVDFIEQLKALEVPVNDGLPMAEVEQVLSQWLVEFPEQRPNVLVLFKTMREENITVLPEVLKVIDSIEQ' A
#
# COMPACT_ATOMS: atom_id res chain seq x y z
N MET A 1 -18.64 -18.38 -7.08
CA MET A 1 -17.26 -18.58 -6.62
C MET A 1 -16.79 -17.20 -6.20
N MET A 2 -16.77 -16.86 -4.91
CA MET A 2 -16.13 -15.61 -4.51
C MET A 2 -14.64 -15.87 -4.61
N ILE A 3 -14.02 -15.31 -5.64
CA ILE A 3 -12.57 -15.15 -5.67
C ILE A 3 -12.33 -14.08 -4.60
N VAL A 4 -11.77 -14.50 -3.47
CA VAL A 4 -11.29 -13.55 -2.46
C VAL A 4 -10.03 -12.95 -3.06
N ASP A 5 -10.02 -11.64 -3.28
CA ASP A 5 -8.83 -10.95 -3.75
C ASP A 5 -7.79 -10.98 -2.63
N LEU A 6 -6.65 -11.62 -2.89
CA LEU A 6 -5.52 -11.63 -1.97
C LEU A 6 -4.59 -10.50 -2.41
N ILE A 7 -4.29 -9.57 -1.50
CA ILE A 7 -3.28 -8.55 -1.72
C ILE A 7 -2.02 -9.01 -1.00
N ASP A 8 -1.03 -9.39 -1.80
CA ASP A 8 0.33 -9.62 -1.33
C ASP A 8 1.23 -8.39 -1.51
N GLU A 9 2.52 -8.58 -1.26
CA GLU A 9 3.55 -7.55 -1.39
C GLU A 9 3.68 -7.02 -2.82
N VAL A 10 3.51 -7.89 -3.81
CA VAL A 10 3.59 -7.54 -5.24
C VAL A 10 2.37 -6.72 -5.62
N ASP A 11 1.16 -7.17 -5.26
CA ASP A 11 -0.07 -6.41 -5.51
C ASP A 11 -0.01 -5.02 -4.87
N PHE A 12 0.50 -4.94 -3.64
CA PHE A 12 0.68 -3.68 -2.93
C PHE A 12 1.64 -2.73 -3.68
N ILE A 13 2.81 -3.23 -4.09
CA ILE A 13 3.80 -2.46 -4.85
C ILE A 13 3.23 -2.00 -6.19
N GLU A 14 2.48 -2.84 -6.90
CA GLU A 14 1.83 -2.46 -8.16
C GLU A 14 0.82 -1.32 -7.97
N GLN A 15 0.02 -1.38 -6.90
CA GLN A 15 -0.93 -0.32 -6.58
C GLN A 15 -0.23 0.99 -6.17
N LEU A 16 0.89 0.92 -5.45
CA LEU A 16 1.72 2.09 -5.15
C LEU A 16 2.37 2.69 -6.41
N LYS A 17 2.85 1.85 -7.33
CA LYS A 17 3.39 2.30 -8.63
C LYS A 17 2.31 3.00 -9.46
N ALA A 18 1.06 2.56 -9.39
CA ALA A 18 -0.06 3.23 -10.04
C ALA A 18 -0.34 4.64 -9.47
N LEU A 19 0.05 4.90 -8.22
CA LEU A 19 0.05 6.22 -7.58
C LEU A 19 1.35 7.00 -7.81
N GLU A 20 2.22 6.53 -8.71
CA GLU A 20 3.52 7.14 -9.05
C GLU A 20 4.53 7.14 -7.88
N VAL A 21 4.32 6.27 -6.89
CA VAL A 21 5.27 6.07 -5.79
C VAL A 21 6.52 5.35 -6.35
N PRO A 22 7.75 5.83 -6.05
CA PRO A 22 8.98 5.29 -6.62
C PRO A 22 9.43 4.00 -5.92
N VAL A 23 8.58 2.97 -5.91
CA VAL A 23 8.86 1.64 -5.37
C VAL A 23 9.13 0.64 -6.51
N ASN A 24 9.99 -0.34 -6.24
CA ASN A 24 10.35 -1.39 -7.18
C ASN A 24 9.88 -2.76 -6.69
N ASP A 25 9.60 -3.64 -7.65
CA ASP A 25 9.23 -5.02 -7.37
C ASP A 25 10.39 -5.74 -6.66
N GLY A 26 10.11 -6.41 -5.55
CA GLY A 26 11.11 -7.11 -4.74
C GLY A 26 11.80 -6.26 -3.67
N LEU A 27 11.40 -5.01 -3.46
CA LEU A 27 11.78 -4.27 -2.25
C LEU A 27 11.12 -4.88 -1.01
N PRO A 28 11.85 -4.99 0.12
CA PRO A 28 11.24 -5.43 1.38
C PRO A 28 10.22 -4.40 1.87
N MET A 29 9.15 -4.86 2.51
CA MET A 29 8.06 -3.99 2.99
C MET A 29 8.53 -2.86 3.91
N ALA A 30 9.60 -3.08 4.68
CA ALA A 30 10.20 -2.05 5.52
C ALA A 30 10.82 -0.89 4.71
N GLU A 31 11.39 -1.18 3.53
CA GLU A 31 11.87 -0.13 2.63
C GLU A 31 10.72 0.53 1.88
N VAL A 32 9.70 -0.24 1.49
CA VAL A 32 8.47 0.30 0.88
C VAL A 32 7.79 1.31 1.81
N GLU A 33 7.69 1.00 3.11
CA GLU A 33 7.17 1.92 4.13
C GLU A 33 7.98 3.23 4.18
N GLN A 34 9.31 3.15 4.20
CA GLN A 34 10.18 4.32 4.23
C GLN A 34 10.03 5.18 2.98
N VAL A 35 10.04 4.55 1.79
CA VAL A 35 9.88 5.24 0.51
C VAL A 35 8.51 5.91 0.44
N LEU A 36 7.44 5.21 0.82
CA LEU A 36 6.08 5.74 0.81
C LEU A 36 5.93 6.90 1.80
N SER A 37 6.47 6.77 3.01
CA SER A 37 6.45 7.83 4.02
C SER A 37 7.18 9.08 3.55
N GLN A 38 8.39 8.92 2.99
CA GLN A 38 9.16 10.04 2.44
C GLN A 38 8.43 10.68 1.24
N TRP A 39 7.89 9.86 0.34
CA TRP A 39 7.14 10.33 -0.81
C TRP A 39 5.89 11.11 -0.39
N LEU A 40 5.18 10.70 0.66
CA LEU A 40 4.05 11.45 1.21
C LEU A 40 4.45 12.77 1.87
N VAL A 41 5.69 12.90 2.34
CA VAL A 41 6.24 14.19 2.81
C VAL A 41 6.54 15.11 1.63
N GLU A 42 7.03 14.57 0.52
CA GLU A 42 7.30 15.33 -0.71
C GLU A 42 6.01 15.70 -1.47
N PHE A 43 5.00 14.82 -1.44
CA PHE A 43 3.72 14.94 -2.13
C PHE A 43 2.53 14.77 -1.16
N PRO A 44 2.35 15.70 -0.20
CA PRO A 44 1.30 15.60 0.82
C PRO A 44 -0.12 15.63 0.23
N GLU A 45 -0.29 16.20 -0.96
CA GLU A 45 -1.55 16.20 -1.71
C GLU A 45 -2.00 14.81 -2.17
N GLN A 46 -1.09 13.84 -2.25
CA GLN A 46 -1.39 12.46 -2.62
C GLN A 46 -1.84 11.60 -1.43
N ARG A 47 -1.65 12.08 -0.20
CA ARG A 47 -2.10 11.40 1.03
C ARG A 47 -3.57 10.93 0.98
N PRO A 48 -4.56 11.74 0.55
CA PRO A 48 -5.93 11.26 0.41
C PRO A 48 -6.06 10.10 -0.59
N ASN A 49 -5.30 10.07 -1.69
CA ASN A 49 -5.33 8.98 -2.66
C ASN A 49 -4.78 7.67 -2.07
N VAL A 50 -3.69 7.77 -1.30
CA VAL A 50 -3.13 6.63 -0.56
C VAL A 50 -4.09 6.10 0.51
N LEU A 51 -4.76 6.99 1.25
CA LEU A 51 -5.77 6.56 2.24
C LEU A 51 -6.99 5.91 1.61
N VAL A 52 -7.44 6.39 0.44
CA VAL A 52 -8.50 5.74 -0.33
C VAL A 52 -8.06 4.34 -0.75
N LEU A 53 -6.83 4.19 -1.23
CA LEU A 53 -6.25 2.90 -1.59
C LEU A 53 -6.29 1.93 -0.40
N PHE A 54 -5.78 2.34 0.76
CA PHE A 54 -5.78 1.52 1.97
C PHE A 54 -7.18 1.11 2.42
N LYS A 55 -8.15 2.02 2.28
CA LYS A 55 -9.55 1.71 2.59
C LYS A 55 -10.13 0.66 1.65
N THR A 56 -9.82 0.73 0.36
CA THR A 56 -10.21 -0.30 -0.62
C THR A 56 -9.57 -1.64 -0.28
N MET A 57 -8.29 -1.66 0.09
CA MET A 57 -7.60 -2.91 0.48
C MET A 57 -8.23 -3.58 1.71
N ARG A 58 -8.89 -2.82 2.60
CA ARG A 58 -9.58 -3.34 3.80
C ARG A 58 -11.05 -3.72 3.58
N GLU A 59 -11.55 -3.73 2.34
CA GLU A 59 -12.92 -4.17 2.06
C GLU A 59 -13.11 -5.66 2.40
N GLU A 60 -14.32 -6.05 2.84
CA GLU A 60 -14.62 -7.39 3.38
C GLU A 60 -14.34 -8.55 2.41
N ASN A 61 -14.14 -8.26 1.11
CA ASN A 61 -13.87 -9.25 0.07
C ASN A 61 -12.37 -9.36 -0.30
N ILE A 62 -11.52 -8.56 0.35
CA ILE A 62 -10.07 -8.53 0.12
C ILE A 62 -9.35 -9.05 1.38
N THR A 63 -8.48 -10.04 1.18
CA THR A 63 -7.54 -10.49 2.21
C THR A 63 -6.21 -9.82 1.98
N VAL A 64 -5.74 -9.02 2.93
CA VAL A 64 -4.43 -8.38 2.86
C VAL A 64 -3.44 -9.16 3.73
N LEU A 65 -2.23 -9.40 3.21
CA LEU A 65 -1.19 -10.03 4.00
C LEU A 65 -0.77 -9.18 5.20
N PRO A 66 -0.38 -9.81 6.34
CA PRO A 66 -0.03 -9.08 7.56
C PRO A 66 1.18 -8.17 7.39
N GLU A 67 2.11 -8.49 6.48
CA GLU A 67 3.27 -7.64 6.16
C GLU A 67 2.81 -6.30 5.56
N VAL A 68 1.86 -6.35 4.63
CA VAL A 68 1.27 -5.17 3.98
C VAL A 68 0.42 -4.37 4.98
N LEU A 69 -0.39 -5.04 5.80
CA LEU A 69 -1.19 -4.38 6.84
C LEU A 69 -0.33 -3.56 7.81
N LYS A 70 0.87 -4.05 8.19
CA LYS A 70 1.79 -3.29 9.04
C LYS A 70 2.18 -1.96 8.38
N VAL A 71 2.50 -1.97 7.08
CA VAL A 71 2.87 -0.74 6.34
C VAL A 71 1.70 0.23 6.32
N ILE A 72 0.49 -0.28 6.04
CA ILE A 72 -0.74 0.52 6.03
C ILE A 72 -0.96 1.17 7.42
N ASP A 73 -0.93 0.37 8.48
CA ASP A 73 -1.11 0.84 9.85
C ASP A 73 -0.04 1.88 10.24
N SER A 74 1.22 1.70 9.84
CA SER A 74 2.30 2.66 10.09
C SER A 74 2.07 4.03 9.43
N ILE A 75 1.49 4.06 8.23
CA ILE A 75 1.28 5.30 7.46
C ILE A 75 -0.02 6.01 7.87
N GLU A 76 -1.01 5.28 8.39
CA GLU A 76 -2.26 5.83 8.91
C GLU A 76 -2.11 6.50 10.29
N GLN A 77 -1.05 6.20 11.05
CA GLN A 77 -0.74 6.87 12.33
C GLN A 77 -0.29 8.33 12.16
#